data_AF-A0A1G8W7D9-F1
#
_entry.id   AF-A0A1G8W7D9-F1
#
_cell.length_a   1.000
_cell.length_b   1.000
_cell.length_c   1.000
_cell.angle_alpha   90.00
_cell.angle_beta   90.00
_cell.angle_gamma   90.00
#
_symmetry.space_group_name_H-M   'P 1'
#
loop_
_entity.id
_entity.type
_entity.pdbx_description
1 polymer ?
#
loop_
_entity_poly.entity_id
_entity_poly.type
_entity_poly.pdbx_seq_one_letter_code
_entity_poly.pdbx_strand_id
1 'polypeptide(L)'
;MFEKLMIPSSVSAKSEKGNEELFVFEDEAGFILTKDQVIHGEHSLMDIINKAIAFYDAEGAQEWIERVNKIKAIKYFSSMSHDEDFKQNENGKFIIPEVNMRYKEFRSNLKRDWSFKCDWCGKKVSSKTDTHYYTLNFPQIPGLMSDYFKRGCSEVCANSIWKDEFKKWIYDNEYQDFFEL
;
A
#
# COMPACT_ATOMS: atom_id res chain seq x y z
N MET A 1 0.71 12.10 -28.15
CA MET A 1 0.23 13.24 -27.35
C MET A 1 -1.09 12.79 -26.77
N PHE A 2 -1.09 12.32 -25.51
CA PHE A 2 -2.30 11.80 -24.88
C PHE A 2 -3.27 12.97 -24.66
N GLU A 3 -4.51 12.82 -25.13
CA GLU A 3 -5.59 13.74 -24.76
C GLU A 3 -5.74 13.73 -23.23
N LYS A 4 -6.04 14.90 -22.64
CA LYS A 4 -6.20 15.07 -21.19
C LYS A 4 -7.21 14.06 -20.65
N LEU A 5 -6.74 13.22 -19.74
CA LEU A 5 -7.35 11.94 -19.42
C LEU A 5 -8.23 12.08 -18.18
N MET A 6 -9.48 11.63 -18.28
CA MET A 6 -10.47 11.73 -17.20
C MET A 6 -10.54 10.41 -16.42
N ILE A 7 -10.42 10.48 -15.10
CA ILE A 7 -10.40 9.35 -14.18
C ILE A 7 -11.71 9.33 -13.40
N PRO A 8 -12.51 8.26 -13.43
CA PRO A 8 -13.68 8.15 -12.55
C PRO A 8 -13.23 8.01 -11.08
N SER A 9 -13.88 8.76 -10.19
CA SER A 9 -13.55 8.89 -8.77
C SER A 9 -14.84 9.07 -7.96
N SER A 10 -14.76 8.97 -6.63
CA SER A 10 -15.86 9.32 -5.72
C SER A 10 -15.39 10.24 -4.61
N VAL A 11 -16.21 11.23 -4.27
CA VAL A 11 -15.94 12.18 -3.18
C VAL A 11 -17.10 12.19 -2.20
N SER A 12 -16.78 12.22 -0.92
CA SER A 12 -17.79 12.42 0.14
C SER A 12 -18.05 13.91 0.32
N ALA A 13 -19.27 14.36 0.01
CA ALA A 13 -19.71 15.72 0.24
C ALA A 13 -20.67 15.80 1.43
N LYS A 14 -20.59 16.88 2.19
CA LYS A 14 -21.46 17.11 3.34
C LYS A 14 -22.71 17.86 2.88
N SER A 15 -23.89 17.24 3.01
CA SER A 15 -25.19 17.84 2.68
C SER A 15 -26.04 18.10 3.93
N GLU A 16 -27.14 18.84 3.79
CA GLU A 16 -28.14 19.05 4.85
C GLU A 16 -28.77 17.75 5.37
N LYS A 17 -28.69 16.66 4.59
CA LYS A 17 -29.23 15.33 4.94
C LYS A 17 -28.17 14.36 5.45
N GLY A 18 -26.92 14.79 5.58
CA GLY A 18 -25.78 13.97 5.97
C GLY A 18 -24.69 13.90 4.90
N ASN A 19 -23.72 13.02 5.07
CA ASN A 19 -22.69 12.78 4.06
C ASN A 19 -23.30 12.05 2.87
N GLU A 20 -23.12 12.58 1.68
CA GLU A 20 -23.47 11.95 0.42
C GLU A 20 -22.20 11.59 -0.36
N GLU A 21 -22.22 10.43 -1.03
CA GLU A 21 -21.14 10.04 -1.93
C GLU A 21 -21.49 10.51 -3.34
N LEU A 22 -20.62 11.33 -3.93
CA LEU A 22 -20.75 11.85 -5.29
C LEU A 22 -19.76 11.13 -6.21
N PHE A 23 -20.26 10.64 -7.33
CA PHE A 23 -19.40 10.12 -8.41
C PHE A 23 -18.93 11.30 -9.28
N VAL A 24 -17.62 11.43 -9.42
CA VAL A 24 -16.98 12.54 -10.15
C VAL A 24 -15.97 12.00 -11.16
N PHE A 25 -15.61 12.81 -12.14
CA PHE A 25 -14.44 12.57 -12.98
C PHE A 25 -13.35 13.56 -12.57
N GLU A 26 -12.10 13.11 -12.48
CA GLU A 26 -10.93 13.94 -12.18
C GLU A 26 -9.95 13.94 -13.37
N ASP A 27 -9.32 15.06 -13.68
CA ASP A 27 -8.15 15.15 -14.57
C ASP A 27 -6.95 15.72 -13.80
N GLU A 28 -5.87 16.05 -14.51
CA GLU A 28 -4.67 16.66 -13.92
C GLU A 28 -4.93 18.02 -13.23
N ALA A 29 -6.06 18.68 -13.52
CA ALA A 29 -6.46 19.94 -12.90
C ALA A 29 -7.42 19.76 -11.70
N GLY A 30 -7.83 18.53 -11.38
CA GLY A 30 -8.70 18.20 -10.24
C GLY A 30 -10.04 17.61 -10.67
N PHE A 31 -11.11 17.87 -9.91
CA PHE A 31 -12.45 17.35 -10.22
C PHE A 31 -13.09 18.15 -11.37
N ILE A 32 -13.50 17.45 -12.43
CA ILE A 32 -14.05 18.02 -13.67
C ILE A 32 -15.55 18.31 -13.54
N LEU A 33 -16.28 17.55 -12.71
CA LEU A 33 -17.75 17.60 -12.72
C LEU A 33 -18.34 17.62 -11.31
N THR A 34 -18.96 18.76 -11.00
CA THR A 34 -20.01 18.86 -9.98
C THR A 34 -21.37 18.58 -10.62
N LYS A 35 -22.37 18.20 -9.81
CA LYS A 35 -23.76 17.95 -10.27
C LYS A 35 -24.32 19.12 -11.09
N ASP A 36 -23.96 20.35 -10.76
CA ASP A 36 -24.41 21.56 -11.43
C ASP A 36 -23.81 21.74 -12.84
N GLN A 37 -22.56 21.33 -13.08
CA GLN A 37 -21.92 21.46 -14.41
C GLN A 37 -22.51 20.49 -15.44
N VAL A 38 -22.98 19.31 -15.00
CA VAL A 38 -23.69 18.33 -15.84
C VAL A 38 -25.13 18.79 -16.14
N ILE A 39 -25.78 19.44 -15.17
CA ILE A 39 -27.17 19.91 -15.29
C ILE A 39 -27.27 21.23 -16.08
N HIS A 40 -26.26 22.12 -15.97
CA HIS A 40 -26.28 23.45 -16.56
C HIS A 40 -25.50 23.60 -17.89
N GLY A 41 -25.01 22.50 -18.47
CA GLY A 41 -24.74 22.42 -19.91
C GLY A 41 -23.42 23.00 -20.42
N GLU A 42 -22.40 23.19 -19.57
CA GLU A 42 -21.04 23.54 -20.05
C GLU A 42 -20.37 22.39 -20.83
N HIS A 43 -20.75 21.15 -20.52
CA HIS A 43 -20.39 19.96 -21.29
C HIS A 43 -21.63 19.07 -21.44
N SER A 44 -21.92 18.60 -22.66
CA SER A 44 -22.96 17.60 -22.82
C SER A 44 -22.51 16.31 -22.13
N LEU A 45 -23.40 15.65 -21.40
CA LEU A 45 -23.16 14.31 -20.86
C LEU A 45 -22.64 13.35 -21.95
N MET A 46 -23.09 13.54 -23.19
CA MET A 46 -22.62 12.79 -24.35
C MET A 46 -21.16 13.06 -24.70
N ASP A 47 -20.66 14.29 -24.52
CA ASP A 47 -19.24 14.60 -24.78
C ASP A 47 -18.34 13.88 -23.78
N ILE A 48 -18.76 13.80 -22.51
CA ILE A 48 -18.03 13.08 -21.46
C ILE A 48 -18.03 11.58 -21.75
N ILE A 49 -19.19 11.01 -22.12
CA ILE A 49 -19.32 9.60 -22.49
C ILE A 49 -18.43 9.29 -23.70
N ASN A 50 -18.46 10.12 -24.75
CA ASN A 50 -17.65 9.92 -25.95
C ASN A 50 -16.15 9.98 -25.64
N LYS A 51 -15.70 10.89 -24.77
CA LYS A 51 -14.31 10.94 -24.30
C LYS A 51 -13.92 9.70 -23.50
N ALA A 52 -14.81 9.21 -22.63
CA ALA A 52 -14.56 7.99 -21.87
C ALA A 52 -14.44 6.78 -22.81
N ILE A 53 -15.35 6.62 -23.78
CA ILE A 53 -15.29 5.58 -24.81
C ILE A 53 -13.96 5.66 -25.57
N ALA A 54 -13.60 6.86 -26.07
CA ALA A 54 -12.35 7.06 -26.78
C ALA A 54 -11.12 6.69 -25.96
N PHE A 55 -11.13 6.94 -24.64
CA PHE A 55 -10.06 6.50 -23.75
C PHE A 55 -10.02 4.98 -23.63
N TYR A 56 -11.14 4.31 -23.37
CA TYR A 56 -11.16 2.84 -23.22
C TYR A 56 -10.81 2.09 -24.51
N ASP A 57 -11.11 2.69 -25.67
CA ASP A 57 -10.76 2.15 -26.99
C ASP A 57 -9.31 2.46 -27.43
N ALA A 58 -8.60 3.33 -26.71
CA ALA A 58 -7.24 3.73 -27.06
C ALA A 58 -6.23 2.60 -26.83
N GLU A 59 -5.25 2.49 -27.73
CA GLU A 59 -4.11 1.59 -27.55
C GLU A 59 -3.34 1.95 -26.26
N GLY A 60 -3.10 0.95 -25.40
CA GLY A 60 -2.43 1.13 -24.10
C GLY A 60 -3.33 1.56 -22.95
N ALA A 61 -4.64 1.79 -23.17
CA ALA A 61 -5.57 2.16 -22.09
C ALA A 61 -5.65 1.10 -20.99
N GLN A 62 -5.69 -0.19 -21.37
CA GLN A 62 -5.72 -1.30 -20.43
C GLN A 62 -4.46 -1.35 -19.56
N GLU A 63 -3.28 -1.23 -20.16
CA GLU A 63 -2.00 -1.20 -19.44
C GLU A 63 -1.93 -0.01 -18.46
N TRP A 64 -2.45 1.15 -18.88
CA TRP A 64 -2.55 2.32 -18.02
C TRP A 64 -3.50 2.09 -16.84
N ILE A 65 -4.68 1.53 -17.08
CA ILE A 65 -5.68 1.21 -16.04
C ILE A 65 -5.08 0.25 -15.01
N GLU A 66 -4.43 -0.80 -15.48
CA GLU A 66 -3.75 -1.78 -14.62
C GLU A 66 -2.66 -1.10 -13.78
N ARG A 67 -1.83 -0.25 -14.39
CA ARG A 67 -0.80 0.52 -13.69
C ARG A 67 -1.40 1.42 -12.59
N VAL A 68 -2.47 2.15 -12.90
CA VAL A 68 -3.14 3.04 -11.94
C VAL A 68 -3.78 2.26 -10.80
N ASN A 69 -4.40 1.11 -11.09
CA ASN A 69 -4.97 0.24 -10.08
C ASN A 69 -3.89 -0.31 -9.14
N LYS A 70 -2.72 -0.70 -9.66
CA LYS A 70 -1.57 -1.12 -8.85
C LYS A 70 -1.09 0.02 -7.92
N ILE A 71 -0.97 1.25 -8.43
CA ILE A 71 -0.60 2.42 -7.60
C ILE A 71 -1.64 2.69 -6.50
N LYS A 72 -2.94 2.62 -6.83
CA LYS A 72 -4.02 2.80 -5.84
C LYS A 72 -3.96 1.74 -4.75
N ALA A 73 -3.70 0.48 -5.11
CA ALA A 73 -3.52 -0.60 -4.13
C ALA A 73 -2.31 -0.35 -3.21
N ILE A 74 -1.16 0.07 -3.75
CA ILE A 74 0.03 0.42 -2.94
C ILE A 74 -0.29 1.56 -1.97
N LYS A 75 -0.96 2.63 -2.43
CA LYS A 75 -1.38 3.76 -1.57
C LYS A 75 -2.36 3.33 -0.48
N TYR A 76 -3.28 2.42 -0.80
CA TYR A 76 -4.19 1.85 0.19
C TYR A 76 -3.40 1.12 1.30
N PHE A 77 -2.43 0.28 0.94
CA PHE A 77 -1.59 -0.42 1.93
C PHE A 77 -0.74 0.53 2.77
N SER A 78 -0.18 1.57 2.14
CA SER A 78 0.52 2.68 2.79
C SER A 78 -0.32 3.35 3.87
N SER A 79 -1.60 3.63 3.59
CA SER A 79 -2.51 4.24 4.57
C SER A 79 -2.85 3.35 5.76
N MET A 80 -2.59 2.03 5.66
CA MET A 80 -2.84 1.08 6.72
C MET A 80 -1.61 0.81 7.61
N SER A 81 -0.40 1.20 7.17
CA SER A 81 0.77 1.24 8.06
C SER A 81 0.68 2.45 8.98
N HIS A 82 0.95 2.25 10.27
CA HIS A 82 0.87 3.32 11.28
C HIS A 82 1.94 4.41 11.14
N ASP A 83 2.89 4.22 10.23
CA ASP A 83 3.92 5.18 9.88
C ASP A 83 3.54 5.84 8.55
N GLU A 84 3.77 7.15 8.47
CA GLU A 84 3.49 8.06 7.35
C GLU A 84 3.65 7.40 5.97
N ASP A 85 2.83 7.83 5.01
CA ASP A 85 2.74 7.23 3.67
C ASP A 85 4.10 6.80 3.09
N PHE A 86 4.12 5.68 2.35
CA PHE A 86 5.31 5.17 1.68
C PHE A 86 6.02 6.30 0.94
N LYS A 87 7.21 6.64 1.43
CA LYS A 87 7.99 7.77 0.89
C LYS A 87 8.41 7.44 -0.53
N GLN A 88 8.40 8.45 -1.39
CA GLN A 88 8.93 8.34 -2.74
C GLN A 88 10.32 9.00 -2.82
N ASN A 89 11.19 8.42 -3.63
CA ASN A 89 12.47 9.06 -3.99
C ASN A 89 12.27 10.11 -5.09
N GLU A 90 13.37 10.77 -5.50
CA GLU A 90 13.36 11.82 -6.54
C GLU A 90 12.84 11.34 -7.91
N ASN A 91 12.86 10.02 -8.16
CA ASN A 91 12.36 9.41 -9.39
C ASN A 91 10.88 8.96 -9.28
N GLY A 92 10.20 9.30 -8.19
CA GLY A 92 8.80 8.92 -7.94
C GLY A 92 8.59 7.44 -7.60
N LYS A 93 9.67 6.70 -7.28
CA LYS A 93 9.57 5.31 -6.83
C LYS A 93 9.39 5.24 -5.32
N PHE A 94 8.53 4.34 -4.85
CA PHE A 94 8.32 4.07 -3.45
C PHE A 94 9.56 3.43 -2.82
N ILE A 95 9.94 3.89 -1.64
CA ILE A 95 11.00 3.33 -0.82
C ILE A 95 10.37 2.26 0.07
N ILE A 96 11.07 1.13 0.27
CA ILE A 96 10.64 0.12 1.24
C ILE A 96 10.52 0.80 2.61
N PRO A 97 9.33 0.81 3.23
CA PRO A 97 9.11 1.56 4.46
C PRO A 97 9.93 0.97 5.60
N GLU A 98 10.23 1.82 6.58
CA GLU A 98 10.77 1.36 7.84
C GLU A 98 9.71 0.58 8.61
N VAL A 99 10.17 -0.24 9.55
CA VAL A 99 9.35 -1.27 10.18
C VAL A 99 9.33 -1.06 11.68
N ASN A 100 8.13 -0.85 12.23
CA ASN A 100 7.99 -0.80 13.68
C ASN A 100 8.00 -2.21 14.26
N MET A 101 9.18 -2.63 14.71
CA MET A 101 9.41 -3.96 15.27
C MET A 101 9.07 -4.00 16.74
N ARG A 102 8.35 -5.06 17.15
CA ARG A 102 8.04 -5.25 18.57
C ARG A 102 9.19 -5.97 19.25
N TYR A 103 9.95 -5.21 20.05
CA TYR A 103 10.85 -5.76 21.05
C TYR A 103 10.04 -6.51 22.12
N LYS A 104 10.50 -7.71 22.49
CA LYS A 104 9.87 -8.54 23.52
C LYS A 104 10.92 -9.13 24.44
N GLU A 105 10.73 -8.92 25.74
CA GLU A 105 11.53 -9.58 26.77
C GLU A 105 10.96 -10.94 27.12
N PHE A 106 11.86 -11.86 27.47
CA PHE A 106 11.44 -13.11 28.07
C PHE A 106 10.89 -12.89 29.47
N ARG A 107 9.76 -13.53 29.76
CA ARG A 107 9.21 -13.51 31.12
C ARG A 107 10.15 -14.29 32.04
N SER A 108 10.47 -13.72 33.19
CA SER A 108 11.37 -14.33 34.18
C SER A 108 10.77 -15.56 34.87
N ASN A 109 9.44 -15.73 34.83
CA ASN A 109 8.70 -16.77 35.54
C ASN A 109 8.13 -17.87 34.62
N LEU A 110 8.80 -18.15 33.50
CA LEU A 110 8.35 -19.20 32.58
C LEU A 110 8.47 -20.59 33.25
N LYS A 111 7.36 -21.32 33.31
CA LYS A 111 7.33 -22.72 33.81
C LYS A 111 8.10 -23.69 32.91
N ARG A 112 8.31 -23.34 31.64
CA ARG A 112 9.05 -24.13 30.66
C ARG A 112 9.85 -23.19 29.77
N ASP A 113 11.10 -23.57 29.53
CA ASP A 113 11.97 -22.84 28.60
C ASP A 113 11.33 -22.82 27.21
N TRP A 114 11.28 -21.62 26.63
CA TRP A 114 10.86 -21.42 25.27
C TRP A 114 12.08 -21.05 24.42
N SER A 115 12.09 -21.54 23.18
CA SER A 115 13.15 -21.21 22.24
C SER A 115 12.65 -21.26 20.81
N PHE A 116 13.34 -20.55 19.94
CA PHE A 116 13.12 -20.55 18.49
C PHE A 116 14.46 -20.35 17.77
N LYS A 117 14.49 -20.53 16.45
CA LYS A 117 15.61 -20.11 15.61
C LYS A 117 15.28 -18.77 14.99
N CYS A 118 16.21 -17.82 15.05
CA CYS A 118 16.08 -16.57 14.33
C CYS A 118 15.85 -16.86 12.84
N ASP A 119 14.82 -16.24 12.26
CA ASP A 119 14.43 -16.50 10.86
C ASP A 119 15.47 -16.00 9.84
N TRP A 120 16.41 -15.15 10.27
CA TRP A 120 17.50 -14.65 9.41
C TRP A 120 18.79 -15.44 9.57
N CYS A 121 19.45 -15.36 10.73
CA CYS A 121 20.77 -15.96 10.94
C CYS A 121 20.71 -17.42 11.44
N GLY A 122 19.52 -17.96 11.73
CA GLY A 122 19.36 -19.31 12.26
C GLY A 122 19.82 -19.52 13.71
N LYS A 123 20.37 -18.48 14.38
CA LYS A 123 20.79 -18.54 15.79
C LYS A 123 19.61 -19.02 16.66
N LYS A 124 19.86 -19.98 17.53
CA LYS A 124 18.90 -20.37 18.56
C LYS A 124 18.81 -19.26 19.62
N VAL A 125 17.59 -18.77 19.85
CA VAL A 125 17.25 -17.82 20.91
C VAL A 125 16.41 -18.54 21.93
N SER A 126 16.73 -18.40 23.22
CA SER A 126 16.00 -19.08 24.28
C SER A 126 15.81 -18.20 25.51
N SER A 127 14.67 -18.36 26.19
CA SER A 127 14.40 -17.72 27.47
C SER A 127 15.39 -18.06 28.58
N LYS A 128 16.21 -19.10 28.40
CA LYS A 128 17.25 -19.51 29.34
C LYS A 128 18.54 -18.71 29.20
N THR A 129 18.87 -18.28 27.98
CA THR A 129 20.18 -17.73 27.61
C THR A 129 20.14 -16.30 27.10
N ASP A 130 19.01 -15.89 26.54
CA ASP A 130 18.81 -14.58 25.94
C ASP A 130 17.76 -13.83 26.75
N THR A 131 17.85 -12.50 26.78
CA THR A 131 16.92 -11.65 27.56
C THR A 131 15.72 -11.19 26.75
N HIS A 132 15.87 -11.10 25.43
CA HIS A 132 14.87 -10.53 24.54
C HIS A 132 14.94 -11.11 23.13
N TYR A 133 13.96 -10.70 22.31
CA TYR A 133 13.87 -10.96 20.89
C TYR A 133 12.98 -9.92 20.22
N TYR A 134 12.96 -9.92 18.89
CA TYR A 134 12.11 -9.05 18.09
C TYR A 134 11.07 -9.87 17.36
N THR A 135 9.83 -9.38 17.30
CA THR A 135 8.77 -9.99 16.49
C THR A 135 8.28 -9.04 15.42
N LEU A 136 8.13 -9.56 14.21
CA LEU A 136 7.51 -8.88 13.09
C LEU A 136 6.11 -9.46 12.86
N ASN A 137 5.13 -8.58 12.67
CA ASN A 137 3.77 -8.95 12.28
C ASN A 137 3.10 -7.78 11.54
N PHE A 138 2.72 -8.02 10.29
CA PHE A 138 2.10 -7.01 9.43
C PHE A 138 0.79 -7.54 8.83
N PRO A 139 -0.25 -7.75 9.66
CA PRO A 139 -1.53 -8.26 9.17
C PRO A 139 -2.26 -7.26 8.26
N GLN A 140 -1.82 -6.01 8.22
CA GLN A 140 -2.47 -4.95 7.45
C GLN A 140 -2.21 -5.03 5.94
N ILE A 141 -1.13 -5.67 5.51
CA ILE A 141 -0.78 -5.78 4.09
C ILE A 141 -1.11 -7.21 3.63
N PRO A 142 -2.17 -7.42 2.83
CA PRO A 142 -2.54 -8.74 2.32
C PRO A 142 -1.38 -9.40 1.57
N GLY A 143 -1.14 -10.68 1.87
CA GLY A 143 -0.08 -11.47 1.27
C GLY A 143 1.33 -11.17 1.81
N LEU A 144 1.52 -10.09 2.58
CA LEU A 144 2.79 -9.83 3.27
C LEU A 144 2.81 -10.62 4.59
N MET A 145 3.70 -11.61 4.69
CA MET A 145 3.87 -12.45 5.89
C MET A 145 2.58 -13.20 6.28
N SER A 146 1.86 -13.76 5.30
CA SER A 146 0.51 -14.33 5.42
C SER A 146 0.33 -15.43 6.47
N ASP A 147 1.41 -16.14 6.87
CA ASP A 147 1.24 -17.40 7.62
C ASP A 147 1.93 -17.46 8.98
N TYR A 148 2.91 -16.60 9.32
CA TYR A 148 3.63 -16.72 10.60
C TYR A 148 4.26 -15.42 11.11
N PHE A 149 4.24 -15.25 12.44
CA PHE A 149 5.11 -14.30 13.15
C PHE A 149 6.57 -14.65 12.91
N LYS A 150 7.31 -13.81 12.17
CA LYS A 150 8.77 -13.93 12.07
C LYS A 150 9.45 -13.29 13.28
N ARG A 151 10.64 -13.78 13.61
CA ARG A 151 11.38 -13.42 14.81
C ARG A 151 12.87 -13.22 14.54
N GLY A 152 13.37 -12.07 14.95
CA GLY A 152 14.80 -11.72 14.95
C GLY A 152 15.43 -11.94 16.33
N CYS A 153 16.69 -12.40 16.36
CA CYS A 153 17.48 -12.41 17.60
C CYS A 153 18.06 -11.04 17.97
N SER A 154 18.02 -10.09 17.04
CA SER A 154 18.46 -8.70 17.20
C SER A 154 17.67 -7.81 16.26
N GLU A 155 17.74 -6.50 16.48
CA GLU A 155 17.13 -5.50 15.59
C GLU A 155 17.65 -5.61 14.16
N VAL A 156 18.96 -5.83 13.98
CA VAL A 156 19.57 -6.04 12.65
C VAL A 156 18.95 -7.24 11.95
N CYS A 157 18.84 -8.39 12.63
CA CYS A 157 18.23 -9.57 12.02
C CYS A 157 16.76 -9.33 11.69
N ALA A 158 16.04 -8.65 12.57
CA ALA A 158 14.65 -8.31 12.34
C ALA A 158 14.52 -7.40 11.10
N ASN A 159 15.33 -6.34 10.99
CA ASN A 159 15.36 -5.44 9.83
C ASN A 159 15.68 -6.16 8.52
N SER A 160 16.60 -7.13 8.54
CA SER A 160 16.86 -7.96 7.37
C SER A 160 15.66 -8.82 6.99
N ILE A 161 15.00 -9.48 7.95
CA ILE A 161 13.77 -10.25 7.70
C ILE A 161 12.72 -9.37 7.03
N TRP A 162 12.52 -8.17 7.56
CA TRP A 162 11.56 -7.23 7.00
C TRP A 162 11.85 -6.91 5.54
N LYS A 163 13.08 -6.49 5.24
CA LYS A 163 13.50 -6.13 3.88
C LYS A 163 13.33 -7.30 2.91
N ASP A 164 13.69 -8.51 3.34
CA ASP A 164 13.58 -9.71 2.50
C ASP A 164 12.11 -10.07 2.21
N GLU A 165 11.25 -10.08 3.24
CA GLU A 165 9.82 -10.37 3.07
C GLU A 165 9.09 -9.30 2.26
N PHE A 166 9.44 -8.02 2.46
CA PHE A 166 8.85 -6.92 1.70
C PHE A 166 9.29 -6.95 0.23
N LYS A 167 10.59 -7.20 -0.03
CA LYS A 167 11.08 -7.42 -1.40
C LYS A 167 10.35 -8.58 -2.05
N LYS A 168 10.20 -9.71 -1.36
CA LYS A 168 9.46 -10.85 -1.88
C LYS A 168 8.02 -10.48 -2.23
N TRP A 169 7.32 -9.75 -1.36
CA TRP A 169 5.96 -9.27 -1.64
C TRP A 169 5.91 -8.34 -2.88
N ILE A 170 6.90 -7.48 -3.08
CA ILE A 170 7.01 -6.65 -4.30
C ILE A 170 7.11 -7.54 -5.54
N TYR A 171 7.94 -8.59 -5.52
CA TYR A 171 8.09 -9.51 -6.64
C TYR A 171 6.82 -10.34 -6.89
N ASP A 172 6.23 -10.89 -5.84
CA ASP A 172 5.05 -11.75 -5.92
C ASP A 172 3.80 -11.00 -6.46
N ASN A 173 3.75 -9.67 -6.31
CA ASN A 173 2.66 -8.82 -6.79
C ASN A 173 3.02 -7.98 -8.03
N GLU A 174 4.19 -8.22 -8.63
CA GLU A 174 4.66 -7.49 -9.82
C GLU A 174 4.71 -5.96 -9.63
N TYR A 175 5.28 -5.51 -8.52
CA TYR A 175 5.40 -4.09 -8.17
C TYR A 175 6.81 -3.49 -8.37
N GLN A 176 7.73 -4.22 -9.01
CA GLN A 176 9.15 -3.85 -9.14
C GLN A 176 9.35 -2.46 -9.78
N ASP A 177 8.52 -2.08 -10.73
CA ASP A 177 8.63 -0.79 -11.42
C ASP A 177 8.25 0.39 -10.52
N PHE A 178 7.47 0.15 -9.47
CA PHE A 178 6.99 1.18 -8.55
C PHE A 178 7.91 1.38 -7.35
N PHE A 179 8.80 0.44 -7.04
CA PHE A 179 9.66 0.50 -5.85
C PHE A 179 11.15 0.69 -6.18
N GLU A 180 11.86 1.29 -5.25
CA GLU A 180 13.33 1.28 -5.17
C GLU A 180 13.79 -0.02 -4.48
N LEU A 181 14.57 -0.83 -5.19
CA LEU A 181 14.95 -2.19 -4.79
C LEU A 181 16.46 -2.34 -4.56
#